data_AF-A0AAN5CHE2-F1
#
_entry.id   AF-A0AAN5CHE2-F1
#
_cell.length_a   1.000
_cell.length_b   1.000
_cell.length_c   1.000
_cell.angle_alpha   90.00
_cell.angle_beta   90.00
_cell.angle_gamma   90.00
#
_symmetry.space_group_name_H-M   'P 1'
#
loop_
_entity.id
_entity.type
_entity.pdbx_description
1 polymer ?
#
loop_
_entity_poly.entity_id
_entity_poly.type
_entity_poly.pdbx_seq_one_letter_code
_entity_poly.pdbx_strand_id
1 'polypeptide(L)'
;KRISSKKESKSQSESVKKGHNDKQKNELKCLECEYSSRSVMGWHTHLRTKHSTTPSLAGCILRCECGNESVSFQHSLKCDISNVTVIRTGDGTFRRFTDLAVANIPCIYPQCETYPKTATGYTWHLEKHHKSTLMANDIYLMCSCGLKVRSNNDRAHGKECDRRSYTLHRIDEE
;
A
#
# COMPACT_ATOMS: atom_id res chain seq x y z
N LYS A 1 -20.98 -5.42 82.43
CA LYS A 1 -20.39 -6.67 81.86
C LYS A 1 -19.55 -6.29 80.65
N ARG A 2 -18.27 -6.69 80.64
CA ARG A 2 -17.29 -6.54 79.56
C ARG A 2 -17.68 -7.35 78.31
N ILE A 3 -17.10 -7.00 77.16
CA ILE A 3 -16.37 -7.84 76.16
C ILE A 3 -16.31 -6.97 74.87
N SER A 4 -15.31 -6.09 74.73
CA SER A 4 -14.14 -6.28 73.84
C SER A 4 -14.19 -7.48 72.90
N SER A 5 -14.19 -7.26 71.58
CA SER A 5 -13.35 -8.03 70.64
C SER A 5 -13.23 -7.34 69.29
N LYS A 6 -12.06 -6.73 69.12
CA LYS A 6 -11.38 -6.35 67.89
C LYS A 6 -11.08 -7.60 67.07
N LYS A 7 -11.31 -7.62 65.76
CA LYS A 7 -10.56 -8.46 64.82
C LYS A 7 -10.52 -7.82 63.43
N GLU A 8 -9.42 -7.10 63.23
CA GLU A 8 -8.88 -6.71 61.93
C GLU A 8 -8.68 -7.96 61.07
N SER A 9 -9.25 -7.96 59.86
CA SER A 9 -8.88 -8.90 58.81
C SER A 9 -8.08 -8.14 57.76
N LYS A 10 -6.78 -8.44 57.75
CA LYS A 10 -5.71 -7.81 56.99
C LYS A 10 -5.85 -8.22 55.52
N SER A 11 -6.22 -7.29 54.65
CA SER A 11 -6.18 -7.47 53.20
C SER A 11 -4.74 -7.68 52.74
N GLN A 12 -4.37 -8.92 52.40
CA GLN A 12 -3.17 -9.21 51.63
C GLN A 12 -3.50 -9.01 50.15
N SER A 13 -3.20 -7.80 49.65
CA SER A 13 -3.10 -7.54 48.22
C SER A 13 -1.81 -8.17 47.69
N GLU A 14 -1.93 -9.38 47.15
CA GLU A 14 -0.87 -10.01 46.38
C GLU A 14 -0.50 -9.10 45.20
N SER A 15 0.68 -8.51 45.30
CA SER A 15 1.25 -7.67 44.26
C SER A 15 1.71 -8.58 43.12
N VAL A 16 0.79 -8.83 42.19
CA VAL A 16 1.07 -9.50 40.91
C VAL A 16 2.19 -8.73 40.22
N LYS A 17 3.37 -9.36 40.17
CA LYS A 17 4.53 -8.88 39.42
C LYS A 17 4.12 -8.76 37.95
N LYS A 18 3.80 -7.54 37.51
CA LYS A 18 3.61 -7.20 36.10
C LYS A 18 4.90 -7.53 35.36
N GLY A 19 4.91 -8.68 34.70
CA GLY A 19 5.96 -9.08 33.77
C GLY A 19 6.11 -8.02 32.69
N HIS A 20 7.20 -7.27 32.74
CA HIS A 20 7.77 -6.67 31.55
C HIS A 20 8.04 -7.82 30.55
N ASN A 21 7.45 -7.76 29.35
CA ASN A 21 8.19 -7.73 28.06
C ASN A 21 7.37 -8.22 26.84
N ASP A 22 6.11 -7.77 26.67
CA ASP A 22 5.32 -8.07 25.45
C ASP A 22 5.33 -6.93 24.41
N LYS A 23 6.35 -6.06 24.43
CA LYS A 23 6.43 -4.88 23.54
C LYS A 23 6.83 -5.18 22.08
N GLN A 24 7.12 -6.44 21.75
CA GLN A 24 7.53 -6.85 20.40
C GLN A 24 6.40 -7.35 19.50
N LYS A 25 5.18 -7.57 20.02
CA LYS A 25 4.15 -8.34 19.31
C LYS A 25 3.66 -7.78 17.97
N ASN A 26 3.95 -6.53 17.61
CA ASN A 26 3.39 -5.88 16.42
C ASN A 26 4.41 -5.16 15.53
N GLU A 27 5.66 -5.60 15.52
CA GLU A 27 6.68 -4.97 14.69
C GLU A 27 6.69 -5.54 13.26
N LEU A 28 6.29 -4.72 12.30
CA LEU A 28 6.35 -5.00 10.87
C LEU A 28 7.78 -4.80 10.38
N LYS A 29 8.46 -5.90 10.08
CA LYS A 29 9.83 -5.89 9.56
C LYS A 29 9.82 -5.77 8.05
N CYS A 30 10.75 -4.99 7.50
CA CYS A 30 11.05 -5.05 6.08
C CYS A 30 11.78 -6.37 5.76
N LEU A 31 11.50 -6.96 4.61
CA LEU A 31 12.15 -8.22 4.20
C LEU A 31 13.48 -8.00 3.47
N GLU A 32 13.82 -6.76 3.11
CA GLU A 32 15.01 -6.40 2.33
C GLU A 32 16.05 -5.59 3.11
N CYS A 33 15.70 -5.05 4.28
CA CYS A 33 16.62 -4.31 5.12
C CYS A 33 16.23 -4.37 6.60
N GLU A 34 17.05 -3.81 7.47
CA GLU A 34 16.86 -3.82 8.93
C GLU A 34 15.73 -2.90 9.43
N TYR A 35 15.04 -2.20 8.52
CA TYR A 35 13.95 -1.31 8.90
C TYR A 35 12.78 -2.08 9.51
N SER A 36 12.22 -1.51 10.58
CA SER A 36 11.01 -2.01 11.22
C SER A 36 10.06 -0.86 11.56
N SER A 37 8.77 -1.16 11.64
CA SER A 37 7.75 -0.18 12.03
C SER A 37 6.61 -0.83 12.80
N ARG A 38 6.00 -0.08 13.72
CA ARG A 38 4.74 -0.48 14.36
C ARG A 38 3.50 0.00 13.58
N SER A 39 3.70 0.82 12.55
CA SER A 39 2.62 1.37 11.73
C SER A 39 2.62 0.70 10.37
N VAL A 40 1.48 0.14 9.97
CA VAL A 40 1.27 -0.40 8.61
C VAL A 40 1.54 0.68 7.56
N MET A 41 1.06 1.90 7.80
CA MET A 41 1.29 3.04 6.91
C MET A 41 2.78 3.44 6.84
N GLY A 42 3.48 3.41 7.98
CA GLY A 42 4.92 3.65 8.04
C GLY A 42 5.71 2.62 7.24
N TRP A 43 5.39 1.34 7.40
CA TRP A 43 5.98 0.24 6.65
C TRP A 43 5.71 0.35 5.13
N HIS A 44 4.47 0.65 4.72
CA HIS A 44 4.14 0.93 3.32
C HIS A 44 4.94 2.09 2.74
N THR A 45 5.07 3.18 3.49
CA THR A 45 5.82 4.37 3.07
C THR A 45 7.30 4.04 2.89
N HIS A 46 7.86 3.25 3.81
CA HIS A 46 9.21 2.74 3.72
C HIS A 46 9.43 1.91 2.45
N LEU A 47 8.57 0.92 2.15
CA LEU A 47 8.67 0.12 0.93
C LEU A 47 8.69 0.98 -0.34
N ARG A 48 7.80 1.99 -0.40
CA ARG A 48 7.72 2.88 -1.56
C ARG A 48 8.93 3.78 -1.72
N THR A 49 9.46 4.31 -0.63
CA THR A 49 10.51 5.34 -0.67
C THR A 49 11.92 4.78 -0.69
N LYS A 50 12.16 3.65 -0.01
CA LYS A 50 13.48 3.02 0.10
C LYS A 50 13.69 1.90 -0.91
N HIS A 51 12.67 1.09 -1.14
CA HIS A 51 12.78 -0.08 -2.02
C HIS A 51 12.11 0.13 -3.38
N SER A 52 11.45 1.27 -3.58
CA SER A 52 10.65 1.51 -4.79
C SER A 52 9.74 0.31 -5.06
N THR A 53 8.94 -0.12 -4.07
CA THR A 53 7.99 -1.23 -4.26
C THR A 53 6.67 -1.02 -3.50
N THR A 54 5.72 -1.93 -3.71
CA THR A 54 4.49 -2.11 -2.92
C THR A 54 4.44 -3.52 -2.35
N PRO A 55 3.58 -3.82 -1.35
CA PRO A 55 3.46 -5.18 -0.83
C PRO A 55 3.13 -6.19 -1.93
N SER A 56 2.17 -5.87 -2.80
CA SER A 56 1.80 -6.72 -3.94
C SER A 56 2.98 -7.06 -4.85
N LEU A 57 3.80 -6.07 -5.21
CA LEU A 57 4.97 -6.28 -6.07
C LEU A 57 6.10 -7.03 -5.36
N ALA A 58 6.29 -6.74 -4.07
CA ALA A 58 7.23 -7.44 -3.22
C ALA A 58 6.84 -8.91 -2.95
N GLY A 59 5.65 -9.34 -3.39
CA GLY A 59 5.10 -10.66 -3.05
C GLY A 59 4.81 -10.77 -1.55
N CYS A 60 4.25 -9.71 -0.96
CA CYS A 60 3.93 -9.62 0.45
C CYS A 60 2.43 -9.32 0.65
N ILE A 61 1.84 -9.96 1.65
CA ILE A 61 0.51 -9.63 2.18
C ILE A 61 0.61 -9.26 3.65
N LEU A 62 -0.35 -8.46 4.10
CA LEU A 62 -0.57 -8.15 5.50
C LEU A 62 -1.67 -9.07 6.03
N ARG A 63 -1.36 -9.91 7.02
CA ARG A 63 -2.35 -10.75 7.70
C ARG A 63 -2.64 -10.17 9.07
N CYS A 64 -3.89 -9.78 9.28
CA CYS A 64 -4.41 -9.34 10.57
C CYS A 64 -4.77 -10.56 11.43
N GLU A 65 -4.66 -10.43 12.76
CA GLU A 65 -5.09 -11.48 13.70
C GLU A 65 -6.59 -11.85 13.58
N CYS A 66 -7.42 -10.96 13.04
CA CYS A 66 -8.82 -11.28 12.73
C CYS A 66 -8.99 -12.25 11.55
N GLY A 67 -7.89 -12.69 10.93
CA GLY A 67 -7.86 -13.59 9.77
C GLY A 67 -7.91 -12.87 8.43
N ASN A 68 -8.13 -11.56 8.40
CA ASN A 68 -8.18 -10.81 7.15
C ASN A 68 -6.79 -10.66 6.51
N GLU A 69 -6.70 -10.99 5.23
CA GLU A 69 -5.52 -10.75 4.40
C GLU A 69 -5.75 -9.53 3.50
N SER A 70 -4.75 -8.66 3.40
CA SER A 70 -4.81 -7.51 2.51
C SER A 70 -3.43 -7.12 2.03
N VAL A 71 -3.35 -6.55 0.83
CA VAL A 71 -2.15 -5.87 0.32
C VAL A 71 -2.13 -4.38 0.66
N SER A 72 -3.19 -3.88 1.30
CA SER A 72 -3.38 -2.47 1.63
C SER A 72 -3.48 -2.26 3.15
N PHE A 73 -3.17 -1.05 3.60
CA PHE A 73 -3.36 -0.65 5.00
C PHE A 73 -4.83 -0.29 5.34
N GLN A 74 -5.77 -0.37 4.40
CA GLN A 74 -7.15 0.06 4.65
C GLN A 74 -7.85 -0.77 5.72
N HIS A 75 -7.53 -2.07 5.80
CA HIS A 75 -8.08 -2.93 6.84
C HIS A 75 -7.65 -2.48 8.25
N SER A 76 -6.39 -2.07 8.44
CA SER A 76 -5.91 -1.64 9.75
C SER A 76 -6.55 -0.34 10.25
N LEU A 77 -7.19 0.44 9.36
CA LEU A 77 -7.96 1.63 9.76
C LEU A 77 -9.35 1.28 10.29
N LYS A 78 -9.87 0.09 9.98
CA LYS A 78 -11.25 -0.32 10.28
C LYS A 78 -11.33 -1.45 11.31
N CYS A 79 -10.23 -2.13 11.61
CA CYS A 79 -10.19 -3.28 12.50
C CYS A 79 -9.70 -2.88 13.89
N ASP A 80 -10.48 -3.20 14.93
CA ASP A 80 -10.15 -2.85 16.32
C ASP A 80 -8.98 -3.67 16.89
N ILE A 81 -8.72 -4.87 16.35
CA ILE A 81 -7.67 -5.78 16.84
C ILE A 81 -6.29 -5.36 16.31
N SER A 82 -6.22 -4.84 15.07
CA SER A 82 -5.08 -4.22 14.35
C SER A 82 -3.65 -4.78 14.55
N ASN A 83 -3.49 -5.98 15.11
CA ASN A 83 -2.22 -6.69 15.13
C ASN A 83 -2.01 -7.32 13.76
N VAL A 84 -1.06 -6.75 13.01
CA VAL A 84 -0.80 -7.11 11.62
C VAL A 84 0.60 -7.69 11.50
N THR A 85 0.72 -8.77 10.75
CA THR A 85 1.98 -9.42 10.40
C THR A 85 2.20 -9.35 8.88
N VAL A 86 3.46 -9.26 8.46
CA VAL A 86 3.85 -9.33 7.05
C VAL A 86 4.11 -10.79 6.70
N ILE A 87 3.44 -11.30 5.67
CA ILE A 87 3.64 -12.65 5.14
C ILE A 87 4.11 -12.55 3.71
N ARG A 88 5.13 -13.33 3.35
CA ARG A 88 5.58 -13.46 1.95
C ARG A 88 4.71 -14.48 1.22
N THR A 89 4.08 -14.07 0.13
CA THR A 89 3.27 -14.92 -0.74
C THR A 89 4.12 -15.38 -1.93
N GLY A 90 4.88 -16.45 -1.72
CA GLY A 90 5.66 -17.13 -2.75
C GLY A 90 7.17 -16.87 -2.70
N ASP A 91 7.90 -17.74 -3.39
CA ASP A 91 9.37 -17.72 -3.46
C ASP A 91 9.92 -16.74 -4.52
N GLY A 92 9.04 -15.92 -5.09
CA GLY A 92 9.38 -14.94 -6.11
C GLY A 92 10.40 -13.92 -5.61
N THR A 93 11.17 -13.36 -6.55
CA THR A 93 12.08 -12.25 -6.28
C THR A 93 11.31 -11.04 -5.76
N PHE A 94 11.96 -10.29 -4.86
CA PHE A 94 11.40 -9.04 -4.34
C PHE A 94 11.37 -8.00 -5.47
N ARG A 95 10.22 -7.86 -6.13
CA ARG A 95 10.13 -6.99 -7.32
C ARG A 95 10.02 -5.53 -6.92
N ARG A 96 10.64 -4.69 -7.72
CA ARG A 96 10.66 -3.23 -7.60
C ARG A 96 9.91 -2.61 -8.78
N PHE A 97 9.57 -1.34 -8.63
CA PHE A 97 8.95 -0.54 -9.69
C PHE A 97 9.84 -0.43 -10.93
N THR A 98 11.16 -0.57 -10.76
CA THR A 98 12.13 -0.60 -11.87
C THR A 98 12.09 -1.89 -12.66
N ASP A 99 11.65 -2.99 -12.05
CA ASP A 99 11.65 -4.32 -12.66
C ASP A 99 10.38 -4.54 -13.48
N LEU A 100 9.31 -3.81 -13.14
CA LEU A 100 8.26 -3.57 -14.09
C LEU A 100 8.88 -2.74 -15.20
N ALA A 101 8.88 -3.25 -16.42
CA ALA A 101 9.02 -2.41 -17.59
C ALA A 101 7.87 -1.41 -17.56
N VAL A 102 8.06 -0.30 -16.84
CA VAL A 102 7.20 0.88 -16.94
C VAL A 102 7.32 1.22 -18.40
N ALA A 103 6.27 0.92 -19.15
CA ALA A 103 6.25 1.23 -20.57
C ALA A 103 6.58 2.72 -20.65
N ASN A 104 7.77 3.03 -21.19
CA ASN A 104 8.16 4.39 -21.52
C ASN A 104 7.28 4.77 -22.70
N ILE A 105 6.00 5.04 -22.43
CA ILE A 105 5.03 5.35 -23.46
C ILE A 105 5.35 6.78 -23.89
N PRO A 106 5.82 6.98 -25.13
CA PRO A 106 6.07 8.31 -25.63
C PRO A 106 4.76 9.08 -25.70
N CYS A 107 4.85 10.41 -25.63
CA CYS A 107 3.74 11.24 -26.03
C CYS A 107 3.34 10.94 -27.48
N ILE A 108 2.04 10.97 -27.80
CA ILE A 108 1.53 10.75 -29.16
C ILE A 108 1.99 11.82 -30.17
N TYR A 109 2.43 12.98 -29.69
CA TYR A 109 2.93 14.06 -30.54
C TYR A 109 4.44 13.83 -30.83
N PRO A 110 4.84 13.58 -32.09
CA PRO A 110 6.21 13.16 -32.42
C PRO A 110 7.30 14.15 -32.01
N GLN A 111 6.99 15.44 -32.00
CA GLN A 111 7.88 16.51 -31.57
C GLN A 111 8.04 16.61 -30.05
N CYS A 112 7.33 15.78 -29.28
CA CYS A 112 7.34 15.81 -27.83
C CYS A 112 8.13 14.65 -27.24
N GLU A 113 9.32 14.95 -26.73
CA GLU A 113 10.23 13.96 -26.11
C GLU A 113 9.86 13.62 -24.66
N THR A 114 8.62 13.91 -24.23
CA THR A 114 8.17 13.59 -22.87
C THR A 114 7.68 12.15 -22.79
N TYR A 115 8.08 11.46 -21.73
CA TYR A 115 7.66 10.10 -21.39
C TYR A 115 6.93 10.12 -20.04
N PRO A 116 5.62 10.38 -20.02
CA PRO A 116 4.87 10.35 -18.79
C PRO A 116 4.96 8.94 -18.17
N LYS A 117 5.11 8.87 -16.84
CA LYS A 117 5.32 7.61 -16.08
C LYS A 117 4.06 7.05 -15.43
N THR A 118 2.96 7.80 -15.45
CA THR A 118 1.65 7.36 -14.92
C THR A 118 0.55 7.77 -15.89
N ALA A 119 -0.57 7.05 -15.90
CA ALA A 119 -1.71 7.41 -16.73
C ALA A 119 -2.23 8.83 -16.45
N THR A 120 -2.31 9.20 -15.17
CA THR A 120 -2.64 10.58 -14.74
C THR A 120 -1.60 11.60 -15.22
N GLY A 121 -0.32 11.24 -15.18
CA GLY A 121 0.76 12.08 -15.71
C GLY A 121 0.64 12.27 -17.22
N TYR A 122 0.22 11.23 -17.94
CA TYR A 122 0.00 11.26 -19.37
C TYR A 122 -1.18 12.17 -19.73
N THR A 123 -2.34 12.00 -19.09
CA THR A 123 -3.51 12.87 -19.31
C THR A 123 -3.19 14.33 -19.00
N TRP A 124 -2.53 14.59 -17.87
CA TRP A 124 -2.14 15.95 -17.48
C TRP A 124 -1.14 16.57 -18.48
N HIS A 125 -0.20 15.77 -18.97
CA HIS A 125 0.77 16.21 -19.97
C HIS A 125 0.08 16.65 -21.27
N LEU A 126 -0.85 15.84 -21.79
CA LEU A 126 -1.64 16.18 -22.98
C LEU A 126 -2.43 17.48 -22.78
N GLU A 127 -3.12 17.62 -21.64
CA GLU A 127 -3.93 18.80 -21.35
C GLU A 127 -3.09 20.08 -21.26
N LYS A 128 -1.92 20.01 -20.59
CA LYS A 128 -1.12 21.20 -20.31
C LYS A 128 -0.25 21.63 -21.50
N HIS A 129 0.42 20.68 -22.14
CA HIS A 129 1.41 20.94 -23.18
C HIS A 129 0.80 20.94 -24.59
N HIS A 130 -0.20 20.09 -24.84
CA HIS A 130 -0.77 19.91 -26.18
C HIS A 130 -2.20 20.44 -26.31
N LYS A 131 -2.78 20.96 -25.23
CA LYS A 131 -4.18 21.42 -25.16
C LYS A 131 -5.16 20.36 -25.69
N SER A 132 -4.82 19.09 -25.45
CA SER A 132 -5.51 17.94 -26.00
C SER A 132 -5.85 16.93 -24.91
N THR A 133 -6.66 15.93 -25.23
CA THR A 133 -7.11 14.87 -24.30
C THR A 133 -6.98 13.50 -24.94
N LEU A 134 -7.05 12.43 -24.17
CA LEU A 134 -7.05 11.07 -24.73
C LEU A 134 -8.19 10.88 -25.75
N MET A 135 -9.41 11.28 -25.38
CA MET A 135 -10.60 11.21 -26.23
C MET A 135 -10.47 12.04 -27.52
N ALA A 136 -9.84 13.22 -27.45
CA ALA A 136 -9.65 14.08 -28.63
C ALA A 136 -8.66 13.50 -29.67
N ASN A 137 -7.89 12.49 -29.30
CA ASN A 137 -6.97 11.80 -30.21
C ASN A 137 -7.39 10.34 -30.45
N ASP A 138 -8.64 9.97 -30.11
CA ASP A 138 -9.17 8.62 -30.26
C ASP A 138 -8.29 7.53 -29.62
N ILE A 139 -7.72 7.82 -28.45
CA ILE A 139 -6.88 6.90 -27.68
C ILE A 139 -7.41 6.69 -26.27
N TYR A 140 -6.96 5.61 -25.64
CA TYR A 140 -7.10 5.39 -24.20
C TYR A 140 -5.85 4.71 -23.62
N LEU A 141 -5.72 4.77 -22.29
CA LEU A 141 -4.65 4.07 -21.57
C LEU A 141 -5.24 2.85 -20.86
N MET A 142 -4.67 1.67 -21.03
CA MET A 142 -5.14 0.43 -20.40
C MET A 142 -4.28 0.12 -19.17
N CYS A 143 -4.82 0.18 -17.93
CA CYS A 143 -4.11 -0.34 -16.73
C CYS A 143 -3.89 -1.85 -16.94
N SER A 144 -2.81 -2.40 -16.39
CA SER A 144 -2.57 -3.85 -16.39
C SER A 144 -3.68 -4.68 -15.73
N CYS A 145 -4.56 -4.05 -14.93
CA CYS A 145 -5.76 -4.70 -14.41
C CYS A 145 -6.93 -4.79 -15.41
N GLY A 146 -6.77 -4.28 -16.63
CA GLY A 146 -7.81 -4.24 -17.66
C GLY A 146 -8.70 -2.99 -17.64
N LEU A 147 -8.47 -2.04 -16.73
CA LEU A 147 -9.24 -0.79 -16.73
C LEU A 147 -8.80 0.14 -17.87
N LYS A 148 -9.77 0.60 -18.67
CA LYS A 148 -9.60 1.66 -19.66
C LYS A 148 -9.70 3.04 -19.01
N VAL A 149 -8.60 3.79 -19.04
CA VAL A 149 -8.50 5.17 -18.59
C VAL A 149 -8.69 6.09 -19.79
N ARG A 150 -9.76 6.89 -19.75
CA ARG A 150 -10.13 7.83 -20.82
C ARG A 150 -10.01 9.29 -20.41
N SER A 151 -9.87 9.57 -19.12
CA SER A 151 -9.81 10.92 -18.60
C SER A 151 -8.99 11.00 -17.31
N ASN A 152 -8.77 12.21 -16.83
CA ASN A 152 -8.09 12.46 -15.55
C ASN A 152 -8.94 12.05 -14.32
N ASN A 153 -10.22 11.69 -14.51
CA ASN A 153 -11.12 11.30 -13.42
C ASN A 153 -10.80 9.93 -12.81
N ASP A 154 -9.91 9.15 -13.43
CA ASP A 154 -9.47 7.83 -12.94
C ASP A 154 -8.51 7.91 -11.73
N ARG A 155 -8.50 9.06 -11.03
CA ARG A 155 -7.78 9.25 -9.76
C ARG A 155 -8.20 8.25 -8.69
N ALA A 156 -9.47 7.85 -8.69
CA ALA A 156 -10.00 6.83 -7.77
C ALA A 156 -9.33 5.50 -8.04
N HIS A 157 -9.31 5.07 -9.31
CA HIS A 157 -8.70 3.82 -9.73
C HIS A 157 -7.26 3.71 -9.28
N GLY A 158 -6.48 4.78 -9.43
CA GLY A 158 -5.09 4.69 -9.03
C GLY A 158 -4.87 4.51 -7.52
N LYS A 159 -5.86 4.76 -6.66
CA LYS A 159 -5.72 4.43 -5.23
C LYS A 159 -5.78 2.91 -5.01
N GLU A 160 -6.34 2.18 -5.98
CA GLU A 160 -6.66 0.75 -5.91
C GLU A 160 -5.80 -0.11 -6.87
N CYS A 161 -5.58 0.32 -8.13
CA CYS A 161 -4.57 -0.24 -9.05
C CYS A 161 -3.22 0.38 -8.69
N ASP A 162 -2.15 -0.41 -8.68
CA ASP A 162 -0.79 0.04 -8.34
C ASP A 162 -0.19 1.11 -9.30
N ARG A 163 -1.01 1.69 -10.20
CA ARG A 163 -0.82 2.86 -11.09
C ARG A 163 0.29 2.79 -12.14
N ARG A 164 1.02 1.69 -12.26
CA ARG A 164 2.39 1.78 -12.81
C ARG A 164 2.65 1.06 -14.12
N SER A 165 1.74 0.22 -14.58
CA SER A 165 1.80 -0.28 -15.95
C SER A 165 0.50 0.08 -16.65
N TYR A 166 0.65 0.86 -17.70
CA TYR A 166 -0.38 1.13 -18.66
C TYR A 166 0.20 0.95 -20.06
N THR A 167 -0.67 0.66 -21.01
CA THR A 167 -0.38 0.61 -22.44
C THR A 167 -1.28 1.62 -23.14
N LEU A 168 -0.83 2.19 -24.26
CA LEU A 168 -1.62 3.13 -25.05
C LEU A 168 -2.28 2.37 -26.20
N HIS A 169 -3.58 2.57 -26.39
CA HIS A 169 -4.40 1.89 -27.39
C HIS A 169 -5.21 2.93 -28.16
N ARG A 170 -5.47 2.65 -29.44
CA ARG A 170 -6.39 3.44 -30.27
C ARG A 170 -7.79 2.84 -30.21
N ILE A 171 -8.81 3.68 -30.29
CA ILE A 171 -10.21 3.25 -30.18
C ILE A 171 -10.66 2.47 -31.43
N ASP A 172 -10.06 2.72 -32.60
CA ASP A 172 -10.39 2.09 -33.87
C ASP A 172 -9.80 0.68 -34.08
N GLU A 173 -8.94 0.22 -33.17
CA GLU A 173 -8.27 -1.08 -33.25
C GLU A 173 -8.96 -2.19 -32.42
N GLU A 174 -10.12 -1.90 -31.81
CA GLU A 174 -10.96 -2.87 -31.06
C GLU A 174 -12.05 -3.50 -31.95
#